data_AF-A0A5X2B161-F1
#
_entry.id   AF-A0A5X2B161-F1
#
_cell.length_a   1.000
_cell.length_b   1.000
_cell.length_c   1.000
_cell.angle_alpha   90.00
_cell.angle_beta   90.00
_cell.angle_gamma   90.00
#
_symmetry.space_group_name_H-M   'P 1'
#
loop_
_entity.id
_entity.type
_entity.pdbx_description
1 polymer ?
#
loop_
_entity_poly.entity_id
_entity_poly.type
_entity_poly.pdbx_seq_one_letter_code
_entity_poly.pdbx_strand_id
1 'polypeptide(L)'
;MPNWCSNRMYFSGEPAQIAEIKRLASGAVTPFYRRATNEGIQLFLAGSAGLLQTTEDVQFEPCPGLTAAGRGVVSPENIAFTRWLTHLQNGVLLDEQSCLMLHELWLQSGTGQRRWEGLPDEVRETITVHFTAKRGDWCGFWSNEDVSVWWNRLCD
;
A
#
# COMPACT_ATOMS: atom_id res chain seq x y z
N MET A 1 -3.46 -5.34 -34.10
CA MET A 1 -3.49 -6.27 -32.94
C MET A 1 -2.06 -6.49 -32.50
N PRO A 2 -1.74 -6.48 -31.20
CA PRO A 2 -0.41 -6.88 -30.74
C PRO A 2 -0.17 -8.34 -31.14
N ASN A 3 1.07 -8.72 -31.47
CA ASN A 3 1.44 -10.12 -31.70
C ASN A 3 1.69 -10.77 -30.33
N TRP A 4 0.75 -11.59 -29.86
CA TRP A 4 0.88 -12.28 -28.57
C TRP A 4 1.76 -13.52 -28.70
N CYS A 5 2.65 -13.74 -27.74
CA CYS A 5 3.45 -14.96 -27.67
C CYS A 5 2.62 -16.15 -27.18
N SER A 6 2.69 -17.28 -27.88
CA SER A 6 2.13 -18.55 -27.41
C SER A 6 3.19 -19.31 -26.62
N ASN A 7 3.15 -19.18 -25.30
CA ASN A 7 4.08 -19.87 -24.40
C ASN A 7 3.53 -21.24 -24.03
N ARG A 8 4.37 -22.29 -24.10
CA ARG A 8 4.04 -23.65 -23.67
C ARG A 8 5.07 -24.11 -22.64
N MET A 9 4.61 -24.48 -21.46
CA MET A 9 5.45 -24.94 -20.35
C MET A 9 5.05 -26.36 -19.95
N TYR A 10 6.03 -27.18 -19.61
CA TYR A 10 5.83 -28.53 -19.07
C TYR A 10 6.53 -28.62 -17.72
N PHE A 11 5.82 -29.12 -16.72
CA PHE A 11 6.33 -29.27 -15.35
C PHE A 11 6.32 -30.75 -14.96
N SER A 12 7.39 -31.21 -14.33
CA SER A 12 7.53 -32.55 -13.76
C SER A 12 8.14 -32.45 -12.37
N GLY A 13 7.62 -33.19 -11.40
CA GLY A 13 8.07 -33.13 -10.02
C GLY A 13 7.13 -33.87 -9.08
N GLU A 14 7.38 -33.78 -7.78
CA GLU A 14 6.56 -34.44 -6.77
C GLU A 14 5.10 -33.95 -6.81
N PRO A 15 4.10 -34.81 -6.53
CA PRO A 15 2.69 -34.44 -6.58
C PRO A 15 2.35 -33.18 -5.77
N ALA A 16 3.00 -32.99 -4.61
CA ALA A 16 2.81 -31.80 -3.76
C ALA A 16 3.28 -30.50 -4.45
N GLN A 17 4.43 -30.53 -5.14
CA GLN A 17 4.96 -29.37 -5.86
C GLN A 17 4.09 -29.04 -7.09
N ILE A 18 3.63 -30.07 -7.80
CA ILE A 18 2.71 -29.90 -8.93
C ILE A 18 1.37 -29.31 -8.47
N ALA A 19 0.88 -29.70 -7.30
CA ALA A 19 -0.32 -29.11 -6.71
C ALA A 19 -0.14 -27.61 -6.43
N GLU A 20 1.01 -27.19 -5.92
CA GLU A 20 1.29 -25.77 -5.65
C GLU A 20 1.39 -24.94 -6.94
N ILE A 21 2.03 -25.47 -8.00
CA ILE A 21 2.05 -24.82 -9.33
C ILE A 21 0.62 -24.66 -9.87
N LYS A 22 -0.23 -25.69 -9.73
CA LYS A 22 -1.63 -25.61 -10.15
C LYS A 22 -2.40 -24.55 -9.37
N ARG A 23 -2.17 -24.42 -8.07
CA ARG A 23 -2.77 -23.36 -7.24
C ARG A 23 -2.34 -21.97 -7.71
N LEU A 24 -1.06 -21.78 -8.01
CA LEU A 24 -0.56 -20.52 -8.57
C LEU A 24 -1.22 -20.22 -9.92
N ALA A 25 -1.27 -21.20 -10.83
CA ALA A 25 -1.86 -21.04 -12.16
C ALA A 25 -3.37 -20.73 -12.12
N SER A 26 -4.08 -21.25 -11.12
CA SER A 26 -5.50 -20.96 -10.91
C SER A 26 -5.76 -19.70 -10.08
N GLY A 27 -4.71 -19.01 -9.61
CA GLY A 27 -4.84 -17.86 -8.71
C GLY A 27 -5.27 -18.20 -7.27
N ALA A 28 -5.20 -19.47 -6.85
CA ALA A 28 -5.56 -19.94 -5.51
C ALA A 28 -4.42 -19.74 -4.48
N VAL A 29 -3.78 -18.57 -4.54
CA VAL A 29 -2.68 -18.12 -3.68
C VAL A 29 -3.03 -16.76 -3.09
N THR A 30 -2.62 -16.50 -1.85
CA THR A 30 -2.83 -15.20 -1.21
C THR A 30 -1.76 -14.21 -1.68
N PRO A 31 -2.10 -13.15 -2.42
CA PRO A 31 -1.10 -12.22 -2.94
C PRO A 31 -0.75 -11.16 -1.88
N PHE A 32 0.07 -11.51 -0.89
CA PHE A 32 0.44 -10.61 0.21
C PHE A 32 0.96 -9.24 -0.26
N TYR A 33 1.71 -9.22 -1.36
CA TYR A 33 2.23 -7.98 -1.96
C TYR A 33 1.11 -6.99 -2.35
N ARG A 34 -0.06 -7.47 -2.79
CA ARG A 34 -1.18 -6.58 -3.16
C ARG A 34 -1.73 -5.86 -1.96
N ARG A 35 -1.89 -6.59 -0.85
CA ARG A 35 -2.33 -6.00 0.43
C ARG A 35 -1.31 -4.96 0.90
N ALA A 36 -0.03 -5.34 1.00
CA ALA A 36 1.04 -4.45 1.43
C ALA A 36 1.16 -3.18 0.54
N THR A 37 0.94 -3.32 -0.76
CA THR A 37 0.92 -2.18 -1.69
C THR A 37 -0.24 -1.23 -1.39
N ASN A 38 -1.47 -1.75 -1.24
CA ASN A 38 -2.64 -0.92 -0.94
C ASN A 38 -2.54 -0.22 0.41
N GLU A 39 -2.12 -0.94 1.45
CA GLU A 39 -1.85 -0.40 2.78
C GLU A 39 -0.76 0.68 2.73
N GLY A 40 0.31 0.45 1.96
CA GLY A 40 1.35 1.44 1.71
C GLY A 40 0.85 2.69 1.00
N ILE A 41 -0.03 2.56 0.01
CA ILE A 41 -0.66 3.72 -0.65
C ILE A 41 -1.51 4.51 0.37
N GLN A 42 -2.24 3.82 1.24
CA GLN A 42 -3.05 4.49 2.27
C GLN A 42 -2.16 5.26 3.28
N LEU A 43 -1.05 4.67 3.73
CA LEU A 43 -0.05 5.34 4.57
C LEU A 43 0.59 6.53 3.86
N PHE A 44 0.92 6.39 2.57
CA PHE A 44 1.46 7.47 1.76
C PHE A 44 0.51 8.66 1.69
N LEU A 45 -0.78 8.40 1.46
CA LEU A 45 -1.81 9.42 1.41
C LEU A 45 -2.04 10.07 2.79
N ALA A 46 -2.07 9.27 3.85
CA ALA A 46 -2.18 9.77 5.21
C ALA A 46 -1.01 10.68 5.60
N GLY A 47 0.22 10.30 5.25
CA GLY A 47 1.41 11.14 5.45
C GLY A 47 1.38 12.43 4.64
N SER A 48 1.03 12.34 3.35
CA SER A 48 0.95 13.51 2.46
C SER A 48 -0.12 14.51 2.90
N ALA A 49 -1.19 14.04 3.53
CA ALA A 49 -2.25 14.88 4.11
C ALA A 49 -1.97 15.32 5.55
N GLY A 50 -0.82 14.98 6.12
CA GLY A 50 -0.43 15.35 7.49
C GLY A 50 -1.18 14.62 8.61
N LEU A 51 -1.94 13.56 8.30
CA LEU A 51 -2.58 12.70 9.31
C LEU A 51 -1.56 11.89 10.11
N LEU A 52 -0.44 11.55 9.46
CA LEU A 52 0.71 10.88 10.03
C LEU A 52 1.94 11.75 9.76
N GLN A 53 2.83 11.82 10.74
CA GLN A 53 4.02 12.66 10.69
C GLN A 53 5.23 11.83 11.10
N THR A 54 6.41 12.18 10.59
CA THR A 54 7.64 11.50 11.01
C THR A 54 8.01 11.89 12.42
N THR A 55 8.57 10.96 13.18
CA THR A 55 9.08 11.23 14.54
C THR A 55 10.55 11.65 14.56
N GLU A 56 11.21 11.48 13.42
CA GLU A 56 12.60 11.80 13.13
C GLU A 56 12.67 12.75 11.92
N ASP A 57 13.79 13.44 11.75
CA ASP A 57 14.03 14.36 10.63
C ASP A 57 14.38 13.57 9.36
N VAL A 58 13.40 12.81 8.88
CA VAL A 58 13.49 11.97 7.68
C VAL A 58 12.85 12.72 6.51
N GLN A 59 13.59 12.85 5.41
CA GLN A 59 13.09 13.45 4.17
C GLN A 59 12.87 12.36 3.11
N PHE A 60 11.76 12.42 2.41
CA PHE A 60 11.47 11.54 1.27
C PHE A 60 11.66 12.28 -0.05
N GLU A 61 12.89 12.31 -0.56
CA GLU A 61 13.26 13.03 -1.79
C GLU A 61 12.35 12.78 -3.00
N PRO A 62 11.88 11.54 -3.29
CA PRO A 62 11.02 11.32 -4.45
C PRO A 62 9.66 12.01 -4.36
N CYS A 63 9.18 12.32 -3.14
CA CYS A 63 7.95 13.07 -2.91
C CYS A 63 8.04 13.84 -1.58
N PRO A 64 8.60 15.05 -1.58
CA PRO A 64 8.78 15.86 -0.37
C PRO A 64 7.46 16.17 0.35
N GLY A 65 6.34 16.19 -0.39
CA GLY A 65 4.99 16.34 0.15
C GLY A 65 4.63 15.31 1.22
N LEU A 66 5.22 14.11 1.17
CA LEU A 66 4.97 13.04 2.14
C LEU A 66 5.44 13.38 3.56
N THR A 67 6.45 14.25 3.68
CA THR A 67 7.05 14.66 4.95
C THR A 67 6.90 16.17 5.19
N ALA A 68 6.07 16.86 4.40
CA ALA A 68 5.92 18.32 4.44
C ALA A 68 5.27 18.82 5.73
N ALA A 69 4.47 17.98 6.39
CA ALA A 69 3.89 18.27 7.72
C ALA A 69 4.94 18.34 8.84
N GLY A 70 6.20 17.98 8.54
CA GLY A 70 7.32 18.04 9.47
C GLY A 70 7.25 16.98 10.57
N ARG A 71 8.05 17.22 11.63
CA ARG A 71 8.18 16.31 12.75
C ARG A 71 6.95 16.38 13.66
N GLY A 72 6.29 15.24 13.84
CA GLY A 72 5.14 15.10 14.72
C GLY A 72 5.49 14.69 16.14
N VAL A 73 4.45 14.49 16.95
CA VAL A 73 4.58 13.92 18.30
C VAL A 73 5.05 12.47 18.25
N VAL A 74 5.79 12.04 19.26
CA VAL A 74 6.23 10.65 19.41
C VAL A 74 5.06 9.81 19.93
N SER A 75 4.23 9.35 19.00
CA SER A 75 3.12 8.42 19.25
C SER A 75 3.36 7.08 18.55
N PRO A 76 2.71 5.98 18.98
CA PRO A 76 2.81 4.69 18.30
C PRO A 76 2.53 4.78 16.79
N GLU A 77 1.54 5.59 16.41
CA GLU A 77 1.12 5.76 15.02
C GLU A 77 2.20 6.41 14.16
N ASN A 78 2.79 7.52 14.66
CA ASN A 78 3.84 8.24 13.96
C ASN A 78 5.17 7.44 13.95
N ILE A 79 5.45 6.65 14.98
CA ILE A 79 6.59 5.72 15.00
C ILE A 79 6.41 4.66 13.91
N ALA A 80 5.21 4.05 13.82
CA ALA A 80 4.90 3.06 12.80
C ALA A 80 5.02 3.64 11.38
N PHE A 81 4.50 4.86 11.17
CA PHE A 81 4.65 5.59 9.91
C PHE A 81 6.12 5.86 9.57
N THR A 82 6.93 6.32 10.53
CA THR A 82 8.36 6.59 10.33
C THR A 82 9.11 5.32 9.91
N ARG A 83 8.82 4.18 10.57
CA ARG A 83 9.41 2.88 10.22
C ARG A 83 8.97 2.41 8.83
N TRP A 84 7.68 2.54 8.51
CA TRP A 84 7.17 2.20 7.18
C TRP A 84 7.86 3.05 6.10
N LEU A 85 8.02 4.36 6.34
CA LEU A 85 8.71 5.26 5.42
C LEU A 85 10.17 4.85 5.19
N THR A 86 10.86 4.40 6.24
CA THR A 86 12.22 3.86 6.14
C THR A 86 12.26 2.61 5.24
N HIS A 87 11.27 1.71 5.37
CA HIS A 87 11.18 0.54 4.48
C HIS A 87 10.89 0.92 3.02
N LEU A 88 10.05 1.93 2.81
CA LEU A 88 9.77 2.48 1.47
C LEU A 88 11.04 3.07 0.84
N GLN A 89 11.81 3.85 1.60
CA GLN A 89 13.08 4.44 1.16
C GLN A 89 14.13 3.39 0.80
N ASN A 90 14.22 2.32 1.59
CA ASN A 90 15.17 1.24 1.36
C ASN A 90 14.76 0.29 0.22
N GLY A 91 13.56 0.45 -0.35
CA GLY A 91 13.09 -0.40 -1.45
C GLY A 91 12.98 -1.87 -1.06
N VAL A 92 12.42 -2.16 0.13
CA VAL A 92 12.28 -3.53 0.62
C VAL A 92 11.54 -4.42 -0.38
N LEU A 93 12.00 -5.66 -0.56
CA LEU A 93 11.33 -6.63 -1.41
C LEU A 93 10.01 -7.06 -0.78
N LEU A 94 8.95 -7.16 -1.59
CA LEU A 94 7.63 -7.62 -1.14
C LEU A 94 7.54 -9.15 -1.13
N ASP A 95 8.39 -9.78 -0.31
CA ASP A 95 8.23 -11.19 0.07
C ASP A 95 7.20 -11.35 1.21
N GLU A 96 6.88 -12.59 1.57
CA GLU A 96 5.85 -12.89 2.58
C GLU A 96 6.18 -12.26 3.94
N GLN A 97 7.42 -12.39 4.42
CA GLN A 97 7.85 -11.87 5.71
C GLN A 97 7.77 -10.35 5.76
N SER A 98 8.25 -9.69 4.71
CA SER A 98 8.22 -8.23 4.59
C SER A 98 6.79 -7.72 4.46
N CYS A 99 5.92 -8.41 3.71
CA CYS A 99 4.50 -8.03 3.63
C CYS A 99 3.77 -8.17 4.97
N LEU A 100 4.09 -9.19 5.77
CA LEU A 100 3.51 -9.35 7.10
C LEU A 100 3.98 -8.25 8.06
N MET A 101 5.26 -7.90 8.01
CA MET A 101 5.83 -6.81 8.81
C MET A 101 5.27 -5.43 8.40
N LEU A 102 5.13 -5.15 7.10
CA LEU A 102 4.51 -3.91 6.62
C LEU A 102 3.05 -3.79 7.04
N HIS A 103 2.32 -4.91 7.03
CA HIS A 103 0.94 -4.97 7.53
C HIS A 103 0.85 -4.64 9.02
N GLU A 104 1.78 -5.15 9.83
CA GLU A 104 1.85 -4.82 11.26
C GLU A 104 2.10 -3.33 11.49
N LEU A 105 2.98 -2.69 10.71
CA LEU A 105 3.18 -1.24 10.74
C LEU A 105 1.91 -0.48 10.34
N TRP A 106 1.17 -0.97 9.35
CA TRP A 106 -0.11 -0.39 8.96
C TRP A 106 -1.14 -0.48 10.10
N LEU A 107 -1.24 -1.62 10.80
CA LEU A 107 -2.10 -1.77 11.98
C LEU A 107 -1.71 -0.78 13.09
N GLN A 108 -0.42 -0.68 13.40
CA GLN A 108 0.10 0.23 14.44
C GLN A 108 -0.07 1.71 14.10
N SER A 109 -0.15 2.07 12.81
CA SER A 109 -0.46 3.44 12.36
C SER A 109 -1.88 3.88 12.71
N GLY A 110 -2.78 2.93 12.99
CA GLY A 110 -4.20 3.19 13.22
C GLY A 110 -4.97 3.68 11.99
N THR A 111 -4.34 3.73 10.81
CA THR A 111 -4.97 4.24 9.57
C THR A 111 -6.22 3.44 9.19
N GLY A 112 -6.20 2.12 9.40
CA GLY A 112 -7.36 1.25 9.18
C GLY A 112 -8.58 1.58 10.04
N GLN A 113 -8.42 2.28 11.16
CA GLN A 113 -9.53 2.69 12.03
C GLN A 113 -10.11 4.06 11.62
N ARG A 114 -9.40 4.82 10.79
CA ARG A 114 -9.79 6.17 10.36
C ARG A 114 -10.67 6.09 9.12
N ARG A 115 -11.97 5.85 9.30
CA ARG A 115 -12.95 5.84 8.19
C ARG A 115 -12.98 7.20 7.48
N TRP A 116 -13.23 7.16 6.17
CA TRP A 116 -13.22 8.34 5.30
C TRP A 116 -14.10 9.48 5.83
N GLU A 117 -15.27 9.15 6.34
CA GLU A 117 -16.27 10.09 6.86
C GLU A 117 -15.79 10.82 8.13
N GLY A 118 -14.85 10.24 8.86
CA GLY A 118 -14.28 10.83 10.08
C GLY A 118 -13.06 11.72 9.83
N LEU A 119 -12.59 11.83 8.58
CA LEU A 119 -11.44 12.66 8.24
C LEU A 119 -11.84 14.14 8.06
N PRO A 120 -10.99 15.09 8.50
CA PRO A 120 -11.21 16.51 8.23
C PRO A 120 -11.32 16.83 6.73
N ASP A 121 -12.08 17.87 6.37
CA ASP A 121 -12.30 18.25 4.96
C ASP A 121 -10.99 18.53 4.21
N GLU A 122 -10.06 19.26 4.83
CA GLU A 122 -8.75 19.59 4.26
C GLU A 122 -7.90 18.34 3.94
N VAL A 123 -7.99 17.34 4.82
CA VAL A 123 -7.31 16.06 4.68
C VAL A 123 -7.92 15.27 3.53
N ARG A 124 -9.26 15.20 3.47
CA ARG A 124 -9.99 14.51 2.40
C ARG A 124 -9.70 15.14 1.04
N GLU A 125 -9.64 16.46 0.97
CA GLU A 125 -9.29 17.18 -0.26
C GLU A 125 -7.88 16.83 -0.72
N THR A 126 -6.90 16.88 0.18
CA THR A 126 -5.50 16.52 -0.12
C THR A 126 -5.38 15.07 -0.61
N ILE A 127 -6.01 14.13 0.10
CA ILE A 127 -6.03 12.71 -0.31
C ILE A 127 -6.69 12.55 -1.68
N THR A 128 -7.82 13.21 -1.91
CA THR A 128 -8.57 13.11 -3.19
C THR A 128 -7.74 13.60 -4.36
N VAL A 129 -7.01 14.71 -4.20
CA VAL A 129 -6.13 15.27 -5.23
C VAL A 129 -5.02 14.29 -5.58
N HIS A 130 -4.28 13.78 -4.58
CA HIS A 130 -3.19 12.83 -4.81
C HIS A 130 -3.68 11.51 -5.41
N PHE A 131 -4.78 10.98 -4.88
CA PHE A 131 -5.38 9.74 -5.36
C PHE A 131 -5.89 9.86 -6.79
N THR A 132 -6.58 10.94 -7.13
CA THR A 132 -7.11 11.13 -8.49
C THR A 132 -5.99 11.23 -9.52
N ALA A 133 -4.89 11.91 -9.18
CA ALA A 133 -3.73 12.01 -10.07
C ALA A 133 -3.05 10.65 -10.34
N LYS A 134 -3.16 9.68 -9.42
CA LYS A 134 -2.51 8.36 -9.50
C LYS A 134 -3.49 7.19 -9.64
N ARG A 135 -4.79 7.47 -9.82
CA ARG A 135 -5.87 6.48 -9.83
C ARG A 135 -5.62 5.35 -10.83
N GLY A 136 -5.16 5.70 -12.04
CA GLY A 136 -4.89 4.71 -13.08
C GLY A 136 -3.81 3.70 -12.68
N ASP A 137 -2.80 4.15 -11.94
CA ASP A 137 -1.69 3.31 -11.46
C ASP A 137 -2.11 2.46 -10.24
N TRP A 138 -2.92 3.03 -9.33
CA TRP A 138 -3.25 2.40 -8.04
C TRP A 138 -4.49 1.50 -8.09
N CYS A 139 -5.50 1.87 -8.87
CA CYS A 139 -6.76 1.14 -8.97
C CYS A 139 -6.91 0.39 -10.30
N GLY A 140 -5.96 0.56 -11.21
CA GLY A 140 -6.05 0.12 -12.59
C GLY A 140 -6.86 1.09 -13.44
N PHE A 141 -6.50 1.14 -14.73
CA PHE A 141 -6.99 2.14 -15.69
C PHE A 141 -8.52 2.21 -15.86
N TRP A 142 -9.23 1.12 -15.54
CA TRP A 142 -10.67 0.98 -15.73
C TRP A 142 -11.49 1.16 -14.44
N SER A 143 -10.83 1.36 -13.31
CA SER A 143 -11.52 1.55 -12.04
C SER A 143 -12.03 2.99 -11.91
N ASN A 144 -13.35 3.13 -11.83
CA ASN A 144 -14.02 4.37 -11.46
C ASN A 144 -14.39 4.38 -9.97
N GLU A 145 -13.74 3.56 -9.16
CA GLU A 145 -13.99 3.50 -7.72
C GLU A 145 -13.77 4.88 -7.08
N ASP A 146 -14.73 5.26 -6.25
CA ASP A 146 -14.64 6.49 -5.48
C ASP A 146 -13.57 6.38 -4.40
N VAL A 147 -12.87 7.48 -4.12
CA VAL A 147 -11.77 7.49 -3.13
C VAL A 147 -12.26 7.07 -1.73
N SER A 148 -13.50 7.43 -1.35
CA SER A 148 -14.08 7.04 -0.07
C SER A 148 -14.29 5.53 0.02
N VAL A 149 -14.78 4.91 -1.06
CA VAL A 149 -15.02 3.47 -1.15
C VAL A 149 -13.69 2.73 -1.13
N TRP A 150 -12.72 3.18 -1.92
CA TRP A 150 -11.37 2.60 -1.93
C TRP A 150 -10.72 2.66 -0.55
N TRP A 151 -10.80 3.84 0.11
CA TRP A 151 -10.23 4.07 1.43
C TRP A 151 -10.87 3.15 2.48
N ASN A 152 -12.21 3.14 2.52
CA ASN A 152 -12.95 2.37 3.52
C ASN A 152 -12.82 0.85 3.32
N ARG A 153 -12.62 0.35 2.09
CA ARG A 153 -12.37 -1.08 1.86
C ARG A 153 -11.11 -1.59 2.55
N LEU A 154 -10.09 -0.75 2.71
CA LEU A 154 -8.87 -1.13 3.44
C LEU A 154 -9.07 -1.08 4.96
N CYS A 155 -10.15 -0.46 5.43
CA CYS A 155 -10.55 -0.41 6.83
C CYS A 155 -11.46 -1.58 7.25
N ASP A 156 -11.88 -2.43 6.31
CA ASP A 156 -12.75 -3.61 6.49
C ASP A 156 -11.93 -4.91 6.48
#